data_AF-A0A101WRU5-F1
#
_entry.id   AF-A0A101WRU5-F1
#
_cell.length_a   1.000
_cell.length_b   1.000
_cell.length_c   1.000
_cell.angle_alpha   90.00
_cell.angle_beta   90.00
_cell.angle_gamma   90.00
#
_symmetry.space_group_name_H-M   'P 1'
#
loop_
_entity.id
_entity.type
_entity.pdbx_description
1 polymer ?
#
loop_
_entity_poly.entity_id
_entity_poly.type
_entity_poly.pdbx_seq_one_letter_code
_entity_poly.pdbx_strand_id
1 'polypeptide(L)'
;MKFSPFNFQAPLAAGGITLMAFSYLQFAVPHGKGLIKLSDIPWANLTTGQTSLYVPLIGIMLVFTIINLLSIVVFLKDLMLWLGNKHEYKEFMGGPPTKAIGIFVPIASLSMTMNVILAPLAFFIPNLSANIQALMLPGLIIFGFLWLMLFKLEFTLLKTWLSQPLDGTKLNFVWLLDVFAFGLVNLTGTGLASMASNRGIASLAAFASLLALSVGSFLLVIKLAYLIYLQLKSSKLPDNAIHPAYFLVVPITCLFGISYYRIMLYLQTWFSLDVKVSSFFFITFSYVITIGWAIFTVYLLSDYYKNYFYNSEFSPTQWAMV
;
A
#
# COMPACT_ATOMS: atom_id res chain seq x y z
N MET A 1 -22.28 -5.35 -11.95
CA MET A 1 -21.57 -4.06 -12.03
C MET A 1 -20.59 -4.14 -13.19
N LYS A 2 -20.40 -3.06 -13.96
CA LYS A 2 -19.35 -3.01 -14.99
C LYS A 2 -17.97 -3.01 -14.29
N PHE A 3 -17.02 -3.78 -14.80
CA PHE A 3 -15.67 -3.83 -14.21
C PHE A 3 -14.95 -2.47 -14.35
N SER A 4 -14.19 -2.11 -13.34
CA SER A 4 -13.27 -0.96 -13.34
C SER A 4 -12.01 -1.34 -12.56
N PRO A 5 -10.82 -0.82 -12.91
CA PRO A 5 -9.60 -1.02 -12.13
C PRO A 5 -9.75 -0.69 -10.64
N PHE A 6 -10.65 0.24 -10.28
CA PHE A 6 -10.99 0.57 -8.89
C PHE A 6 -11.58 -0.59 -8.09
N ASN A 7 -12.14 -1.63 -8.74
CA ASN A 7 -12.64 -2.81 -8.03
C ASN A 7 -11.54 -3.54 -7.24
N PHE A 8 -10.26 -3.38 -7.63
CA PHE A 8 -9.11 -3.89 -6.88
C PHE A 8 -8.89 -3.19 -5.54
N GLN A 9 -9.60 -2.11 -5.23
CA GLN A 9 -9.60 -1.53 -3.88
C GLN A 9 -10.13 -2.50 -2.82
N ALA A 10 -11.05 -3.40 -3.18
CA ALA A 10 -11.59 -4.38 -2.25
C ALA A 10 -10.53 -5.39 -1.74
N PRO A 11 -9.82 -6.15 -2.61
CA PRO A 11 -8.72 -6.99 -2.15
C PRO A 11 -7.61 -6.17 -1.50
N LEU A 12 -7.32 -4.97 -2.01
CA LEU A 12 -6.31 -4.10 -1.42
C LEU A 12 -6.63 -3.71 0.04
N ALA A 13 -7.86 -3.28 0.34
CA ALA A 13 -8.32 -3.01 1.72
C ALA A 13 -8.23 -4.27 2.59
N ALA A 14 -8.70 -5.41 2.07
CA ALA A 14 -8.61 -6.67 2.80
C ALA A 14 -7.14 -7.01 3.16
N GLY A 15 -6.21 -6.78 2.23
CA GLY A 15 -4.78 -6.94 2.49
C GLY A 15 -4.25 -5.96 3.54
N GLY A 16 -4.68 -4.69 3.50
CA GLY A 16 -4.34 -3.68 4.51
C GLY A 16 -4.78 -4.06 5.92
N ILE A 17 -6.06 -4.45 6.09
CA ILE A 17 -6.62 -4.90 7.37
C ILE A 17 -5.88 -6.15 7.88
N THR A 18 -5.55 -7.06 6.98
CA THR A 18 -4.77 -8.26 7.31
C THR A 18 -3.37 -7.90 7.83
N LEU A 19 -2.65 -7.01 7.12
CA LEU A 19 -1.31 -6.58 7.54
C LEU A 19 -1.33 -5.75 8.81
N MET A 20 -2.37 -4.97 9.07
CA MET A 20 -2.54 -4.24 10.32
C MET A 20 -2.57 -5.23 11.50
N ALA A 21 -3.44 -6.24 11.44
CA ALA A 21 -3.54 -7.26 12.48
C ALA A 21 -2.22 -8.04 12.65
N PHE A 22 -1.60 -8.44 11.54
CA PHE A 22 -0.29 -9.11 11.56
C PHE A 22 0.80 -8.24 12.19
N SER A 23 0.90 -6.98 11.78
CA SER A 23 1.94 -6.05 12.26
C SER A 23 1.79 -5.78 13.74
N TYR A 24 0.56 -5.67 14.24
CA TYR A 24 0.31 -5.56 15.67
C TYR A 24 0.88 -6.78 16.43
N LEU A 25 0.51 -7.99 16.00
CA LEU A 25 0.97 -9.22 16.65
C LEU A 25 2.50 -9.36 16.57
N GLN A 26 3.09 -9.05 15.42
CA GLN A 26 4.53 -9.07 15.17
C GLN A 26 5.34 -8.18 16.13
N PHE A 27 4.76 -7.10 16.67
CA PHE A 27 5.44 -6.23 17.62
C PHE A 27 4.97 -6.41 19.07
N ALA A 28 3.75 -6.89 19.29
CA ALA A 28 3.17 -7.06 20.62
C ALA A 28 3.53 -8.40 21.28
N VAL A 29 3.71 -9.46 20.50
CA VAL A 29 4.00 -10.80 21.04
C VAL A 29 5.50 -11.02 21.05
N PRO A 30 6.12 -11.33 22.21
CA PRO A 30 7.52 -11.70 22.26
C PRO A 30 7.75 -13.00 21.48
N HIS A 31 8.61 -12.95 20.46
CA HIS A 31 8.98 -14.11 19.66
C HIS A 31 10.47 -14.06 19.29
N GLY A 32 10.98 -15.16 18.72
CA GLY A 32 12.38 -15.28 18.29
C GLY A 32 12.70 -14.40 17.07
N LYS A 33 13.87 -14.62 16.47
CA LYS A 33 14.24 -13.93 15.22
C LYS A 33 13.28 -14.30 14.09
N GLY A 34 12.86 -13.30 13.31
CA GLY A 34 12.05 -13.48 12.12
C GLY A 34 10.59 -13.05 12.30
N LEU A 35 9.73 -13.56 11.43
CA LEU A 35 8.29 -13.29 11.48
C LEU A 35 7.62 -14.12 12.56
N ILE A 36 6.66 -13.51 13.26
CA ILE A 36 5.80 -14.20 14.22
C ILE A 36 5.02 -15.32 13.54
N LYS A 37 4.83 -16.42 14.26
CA LYS A 37 4.03 -17.58 13.86
C LYS A 37 2.90 -17.82 14.86
N LEU A 38 1.86 -18.51 14.42
CA LEU A 38 0.77 -18.93 15.31
C LEU A 38 1.27 -19.77 16.50
N SER A 39 2.33 -20.56 16.29
CA SER A 39 2.99 -21.37 17.33
C SER A 39 3.78 -20.56 18.35
N ASP A 40 4.15 -19.32 18.02
CA ASP A 40 4.95 -18.46 18.92
C ASP A 40 4.07 -17.81 19.99
N ILE A 41 2.75 -17.87 19.85
CA ILE A 41 1.82 -17.31 20.81
C ILE A 41 1.80 -18.21 22.06
N PRO A 42 2.11 -17.68 23.25
CA PRO A 42 2.16 -18.47 24.48
C PRO A 42 0.75 -18.66 25.06
N TRP A 43 -0.12 -19.39 24.35
CA TRP A 43 -1.55 -19.55 24.62
C TRP A 43 -1.89 -19.84 26.09
N ALA A 44 -1.09 -20.68 26.76
CA ALA A 44 -1.29 -21.07 28.16
C ALA A 44 -0.98 -19.95 29.17
N ASN A 45 -0.16 -18.96 28.79
CA ASN A 45 0.32 -17.90 29.66
C ASN A 45 -0.29 -16.53 29.32
N LEU A 46 -1.31 -16.49 28.46
CA LEU A 46 -1.99 -15.24 28.11
C LEU A 46 -2.90 -14.80 29.25
N THR A 47 -2.79 -13.53 29.62
CA THR A 47 -3.80 -12.86 30.46
C THR A 47 -5.14 -12.77 29.73
N THR A 48 -6.24 -12.64 30.46
CA THR A 48 -7.58 -12.44 29.87
C THR A 48 -7.59 -11.28 28.88
N GLY A 49 -6.94 -10.16 29.22
CA GLY A 49 -6.83 -8.99 28.33
C GLY A 49 -6.08 -9.28 27.03
N GLN A 50 -4.97 -10.01 27.09
CA GLN A 50 -4.22 -10.42 25.90
C GLN A 50 -5.04 -11.37 25.03
N THR A 51 -5.72 -12.36 25.62
CA THR A 51 -6.57 -13.29 24.88
C THR A 51 -7.72 -12.57 24.18
N SER A 52 -8.39 -11.64 24.88
CA SER A 52 -9.48 -10.82 24.32
C SER A 52 -9.02 -9.90 23.18
N LEU A 53 -7.72 -9.57 23.10
CA LEU A 53 -7.16 -8.78 22.01
C LEU A 53 -6.63 -9.63 20.86
N TYR A 54 -5.86 -10.67 21.17
CA TYR A 54 -5.15 -11.47 20.17
C TYR A 54 -6.10 -12.36 19.37
N VAL A 55 -7.10 -12.99 20.01
CA VAL A 55 -8.03 -13.90 19.33
C VAL A 55 -8.83 -13.17 18.23
N PRO A 56 -9.46 -12.00 18.50
CA PRO A 56 -10.14 -11.25 17.44
C PRO A 56 -9.20 -10.79 16.33
N LEU A 57 -7.98 -10.34 16.66
CA LEU A 57 -7.00 -9.92 15.64
C LEU A 57 -6.62 -11.08 14.71
N ILE A 58 -6.41 -12.28 15.27
CA ILE A 58 -6.13 -13.49 14.48
C ILE A 58 -7.33 -13.86 13.61
N GLY A 59 -8.55 -13.77 14.15
CA GLY A 59 -9.79 -13.99 13.39
C GLY A 59 -9.93 -13.02 12.21
N ILE A 60 -9.76 -11.72 12.45
CA ILE A 60 -9.75 -10.66 11.43
C ILE A 60 -8.68 -10.95 10.38
N MET A 61 -7.44 -11.23 10.82
CA MET A 61 -6.34 -11.54 9.92
C MET A 61 -6.66 -12.74 9.02
N LEU A 62 -7.24 -13.82 9.56
CA LEU A 62 -7.61 -15.01 8.79
C LEU A 62 -8.70 -14.70 7.76
N VAL A 63 -9.79 -14.07 8.20
CA VAL A 63 -10.95 -13.75 7.34
C VAL A 63 -10.52 -12.85 6.19
N PHE A 64 -9.78 -11.78 6.49
CA PHE A 64 -9.36 -10.84 5.46
C PHE A 64 -8.21 -11.36 4.58
N THR A 65 -7.39 -12.31 5.07
CA THR A 65 -6.46 -13.06 4.21
C THR A 65 -7.23 -13.85 3.15
N ILE A 66 -8.28 -14.57 3.56
CA ILE A 66 -9.11 -15.36 2.64
C ILE A 66 -9.82 -14.43 1.64
N ILE A 67 -10.42 -13.33 2.12
CA ILE A 67 -11.07 -12.34 1.24
C ILE A 67 -10.07 -11.75 0.23
N ASN A 68 -8.87 -11.34 0.66
CA ASN A 68 -7.84 -10.82 -0.24
C ASN A 68 -7.51 -11.84 -1.35
N LEU A 69 -7.23 -13.09 -0.98
CA LEU A 69 -6.82 -14.14 -1.92
C LEU A 69 -7.95 -14.59 -2.85
N LEU A 70 -9.20 -14.62 -2.40
CA LEU A 70 -10.32 -14.97 -3.27
C LEU A 70 -10.67 -13.82 -4.22
N SER A 71 -10.73 -12.58 -3.70
CA SER A 71 -11.06 -11.41 -4.50
C SER A 71 -10.01 -11.11 -5.56
N ILE A 72 -8.71 -11.33 -5.29
CA ILE A 72 -7.67 -11.11 -6.30
C ILE A 72 -7.82 -12.09 -7.47
N VAL A 73 -8.20 -13.34 -7.23
CA VAL A 73 -8.41 -14.34 -8.30
C VAL A 73 -9.57 -13.93 -9.21
N VAL A 74 -10.69 -13.49 -8.62
CA VAL A 74 -11.86 -13.02 -9.36
C VAL A 74 -11.52 -11.78 -10.18
N PHE A 75 -10.95 -10.75 -9.56
CA PHE A 75 -10.69 -9.49 -10.25
C PHE A 75 -9.54 -9.57 -11.24
N LEU A 76 -8.59 -10.50 -11.08
CA LEU A 76 -7.55 -10.72 -12.08
C LEU A 76 -8.15 -11.27 -13.39
N LYS A 77 -9.14 -12.17 -13.29
CA LYS A 77 -9.88 -12.65 -14.46
C LYS A 77 -10.60 -11.49 -15.17
N ASP A 78 -11.30 -10.66 -14.41
CA ASP A 78 -12.02 -9.51 -14.99
C ASP A 78 -11.07 -8.48 -15.59
N LEU A 79 -9.91 -8.25 -14.95
CA LEU A 79 -8.87 -7.37 -15.48
C LEU A 79 -8.35 -7.85 -16.81
N MET A 80 -8.08 -9.15 -16.97
CA MET A 80 -7.60 -9.71 -18.24
C MET A 80 -8.63 -9.56 -19.35
N LEU A 81 -9.91 -9.81 -19.05
CA LEU A 81 -11.00 -9.60 -20.01
C LEU A 81 -11.13 -8.13 -20.40
N TRP A 82 -11.05 -7.23 -19.42
CA TRP A 82 -11.13 -5.79 -19.63
C TRP A 82 -9.93 -5.24 -20.42
N LEU A 83 -8.71 -5.68 -20.13
CA LEU A 83 -7.51 -5.34 -20.91
C LEU A 83 -7.59 -5.85 -22.36
N GLY A 84 -8.28 -6.96 -22.59
CA GLY A 84 -8.59 -7.46 -23.94
C GLY A 84 -9.54 -6.55 -24.71
N ASN A 85 -10.42 -5.82 -24.02
CA ASN A 85 -11.33 -4.85 -24.62
C ASN A 85 -10.65 -3.49 -24.84
N LYS A 86 -10.00 -3.35 -26.01
CA LYS A 86 -9.26 -2.13 -26.38
C LYS A 86 -10.07 -0.84 -26.34
N HIS A 87 -11.38 -0.90 -26.57
CA HIS A 87 -12.24 0.28 -26.53
C HIS A 87 -12.35 0.82 -25.10
N GLU A 88 -12.73 -0.03 -24.15
CA GLU A 88 -12.89 0.36 -22.75
C GLU A 88 -11.57 0.78 -22.11
N TYR A 89 -10.47 0.09 -22.44
CA TYR A 89 -9.14 0.48 -21.99
C TYR A 89 -8.77 1.89 -22.48
N LYS A 90 -8.93 2.18 -23.78
CA LYS A 90 -8.61 3.51 -24.33
C LYS A 90 -9.51 4.60 -23.77
N GLU A 91 -10.80 4.32 -23.59
CA GLU A 91 -11.74 5.25 -22.98
C GLU A 91 -11.36 5.57 -21.53
N PHE A 92 -10.92 4.57 -20.77
CA PHE A 92 -10.46 4.76 -19.40
C PHE A 92 -9.17 5.60 -19.35
N MET A 93 -8.17 5.25 -20.16
CA MET A 93 -6.87 5.94 -20.20
C MET A 93 -6.95 7.35 -20.79
N GLY A 94 -7.91 7.61 -21.68
CA GLY A 94 -8.20 8.95 -22.24
C GLY A 94 -9.12 9.80 -21.37
N GLY A 95 -9.59 9.27 -20.23
CA GLY A 95 -10.41 10.01 -19.28
C GLY A 95 -9.64 11.10 -18.51
N PRO A 96 -10.32 11.81 -17.58
CA PRO A 96 -9.65 12.79 -16.74
C PRO A 96 -8.52 12.14 -15.92
N PRO A 97 -7.46 12.89 -15.53
CA PRO A 97 -6.30 12.34 -14.83
C PRO A 97 -6.67 11.52 -13.58
N THR A 98 -7.68 11.95 -12.83
CA THR A 98 -8.19 11.27 -11.63
C THR A 98 -8.92 9.96 -11.90
N LYS A 99 -9.41 9.73 -13.14
CA LYS A 99 -9.92 8.43 -13.59
C LYS A 99 -8.77 7.55 -14.08
N ALA A 100 -7.95 8.07 -14.99
CA ALA A 100 -6.86 7.32 -15.62
C ALA A 100 -5.83 6.80 -14.59
N ILE A 101 -5.57 7.56 -13.51
CA ILE A 101 -4.68 7.14 -12.41
C ILE A 101 -5.17 5.87 -11.68
N GLY A 102 -6.46 5.53 -11.80
CA GLY A 102 -7.01 4.29 -11.24
C GLY A 102 -6.39 3.01 -11.83
N ILE A 103 -5.68 3.10 -12.97
CA ILE A 103 -4.95 1.96 -13.55
C ILE A 103 -3.85 1.40 -12.64
N PHE A 104 -3.41 2.19 -11.66
CA PHE A 104 -2.42 1.76 -10.66
C PHE A 104 -3.01 0.90 -9.54
N VAL A 105 -4.33 0.93 -9.32
CA VAL A 105 -4.99 0.18 -8.24
C VAL A 105 -4.78 -1.34 -8.36
N PRO A 106 -4.88 -1.98 -9.54
CA PRO A 106 -4.53 -3.38 -9.68
C PRO A 106 -3.08 -3.71 -9.33
N ILE A 107 -2.12 -2.86 -9.72
CA ILE A 107 -0.70 -3.04 -9.40
C ILE A 107 -0.46 -2.96 -7.89
N ALA A 108 -1.04 -1.92 -7.26
CA ALA A 108 -1.06 -1.75 -5.81
C ALA A 108 -1.63 -3.00 -5.11
N SER A 109 -2.80 -3.46 -5.53
CA SER A 109 -3.46 -4.62 -4.93
C SER A 109 -2.66 -5.92 -5.09
N LEU A 110 -2.06 -6.17 -6.26
CA LEU A 110 -1.24 -7.37 -6.48
C LEU A 110 0.01 -7.35 -5.59
N SER A 111 0.65 -6.19 -5.46
CA SER A 111 1.76 -5.99 -4.53
C SER A 111 1.34 -6.19 -3.08
N MET A 112 0.17 -5.70 -2.68
CA MET A 112 -0.39 -5.94 -1.35
C MET A 112 -0.60 -7.45 -1.09
N THR A 113 -1.18 -8.17 -2.06
CA THR A 113 -1.36 -9.63 -1.96
C THR A 113 -0.03 -10.36 -1.78
N MET A 114 1.07 -9.91 -2.40
CA MET A 114 2.39 -10.49 -2.12
C MET A 114 2.79 -10.31 -0.65
N ASN A 115 2.55 -9.13 -0.06
CA ASN A 115 2.84 -8.91 1.35
C ASN A 115 1.96 -9.79 2.25
N VAL A 116 0.68 -10.01 1.88
CA VAL A 116 -0.22 -10.94 2.57
C VAL A 116 0.31 -12.38 2.52
N ILE A 117 0.81 -12.84 1.37
CA ILE A 117 1.38 -14.18 1.20
C ILE A 117 2.66 -14.35 2.02
N LEU A 118 3.56 -13.36 1.98
CA LEU A 118 4.87 -13.45 2.62
C LEU A 118 4.83 -13.31 4.15
N ALA A 119 3.77 -12.73 4.71
CA ALA A 119 3.67 -12.49 6.15
C ALA A 119 2.41 -13.12 6.79
N PRO A 120 1.19 -12.56 6.68
CA PRO A 120 -0.01 -13.16 7.27
C PRO A 120 -0.29 -14.61 6.88
N LEU A 121 -0.15 -14.99 5.61
CA LEU A 121 -0.38 -16.38 5.20
C LEU A 121 0.70 -17.32 5.79
N ALA A 122 1.95 -16.84 5.86
CA ALA A 122 3.05 -17.56 6.49
C ALA A 122 2.85 -17.72 8.02
N PHE A 123 2.16 -16.78 8.68
CA PHE A 123 1.79 -16.91 10.09
C PHE A 123 0.90 -18.14 10.36
N PHE A 124 -0.07 -18.41 9.47
CA PHE A 124 -1.02 -19.51 9.61
C PHE A 124 -0.52 -20.86 9.11
N ILE A 125 0.40 -20.87 8.14
CA ILE A 125 0.87 -22.11 7.49
C ILE A 125 2.31 -22.41 7.92
N PRO A 126 2.55 -23.35 8.87
CA PRO A 126 3.89 -23.65 9.38
C PRO A 126 4.89 -24.03 8.28
N ASN A 127 4.44 -24.83 7.31
CA ASN A 127 5.26 -25.24 6.16
C ASN A 127 5.69 -24.06 5.30
N LEU A 128 4.85 -23.02 5.18
CA LEU A 128 5.18 -21.81 4.43
C LEU A 128 6.18 -20.95 5.22
N SER A 129 5.95 -20.77 6.52
CA SER A 129 6.87 -20.06 7.42
C SER A 129 8.27 -20.68 7.42
N ALA A 130 8.36 -22.01 7.53
CA ALA A 130 9.62 -22.73 7.54
C ALA A 130 10.40 -22.62 6.22
N ASN A 131 9.68 -22.43 5.11
CA ASN A 131 10.24 -22.39 3.76
C ASN A 131 10.13 -21.01 3.12
N ILE A 132 10.03 -19.93 3.91
CA ILE A 132 9.84 -18.58 3.38
C ILE A 132 10.96 -18.17 2.39
N GLN A 133 12.18 -18.69 2.59
CA GLN A 133 13.32 -18.45 1.71
C GLN A 133 13.11 -19.03 0.30
N ALA A 134 12.34 -20.11 0.15
CA ALA A 134 11.99 -20.66 -1.16
C ALA A 134 11.08 -19.71 -1.97
N LEU A 135 10.36 -18.80 -1.31
CA LEU A 135 9.53 -17.78 -1.96
C LEU A 135 10.33 -16.54 -2.37
N MET A 136 11.60 -16.39 -1.99
CA MET A 136 12.37 -15.17 -2.28
C MET A 136 12.59 -14.98 -3.78
N LEU A 137 12.96 -16.04 -4.52
CA LEU A 137 13.17 -15.95 -5.97
C LEU A 137 11.85 -15.78 -6.76
N PRO A 138 10.80 -16.60 -6.53
CA PRO A 138 9.48 -16.34 -7.13
C PRO A 138 8.96 -14.94 -6.79
N GLY A 139 9.14 -14.51 -5.53
CA GLY A 139 8.78 -13.17 -5.08
C GLY A 139 9.54 -12.08 -5.85
N LEU A 140 10.84 -12.23 -6.05
CA LEU A 140 11.64 -11.29 -6.84
C LEU A 140 11.17 -11.18 -8.28
N ILE A 141 10.78 -12.30 -8.91
CA ILE A 141 10.26 -12.30 -10.29
C ILE A 141 8.95 -11.53 -10.38
N ILE A 142 8.00 -11.81 -9.47
CA ILE A 142 6.70 -11.11 -9.45
C ILE A 142 6.90 -9.63 -9.11
N PHE A 143 7.75 -9.31 -8.13
CA PHE A 143 8.11 -7.94 -7.80
C PHE A 143 8.72 -7.22 -9.01
N GLY A 144 9.66 -7.85 -9.73
CA GLY A 144 10.25 -7.29 -10.93
C GLY A 144 9.22 -7.01 -12.02
N PHE A 145 8.23 -7.90 -12.21
CA PHE A 145 7.12 -7.66 -13.11
C PHE A 145 6.26 -6.45 -12.69
N LEU A 146 5.86 -6.38 -11.41
CA LEU A 146 5.07 -5.26 -10.89
C LEU A 146 5.84 -3.94 -10.98
N TRP A 147 7.14 -3.96 -10.70
CA TRP A 147 8.05 -2.84 -10.81
C TRP A 147 8.14 -2.33 -12.25
N LEU A 148 8.31 -3.21 -13.24
CA LEU A 148 8.32 -2.84 -14.65
C LEU A 148 6.99 -2.24 -15.10
N MET A 149 5.87 -2.84 -14.68
CA MET A 149 4.53 -2.34 -15.03
C MET A 149 4.25 -0.98 -14.40
N LEU A 150 4.67 -0.77 -13.14
CA LEU A 150 4.56 0.50 -12.44
C LEU A 150 5.26 1.62 -13.24
N PHE A 151 6.53 1.43 -13.59
CA PHE A 151 7.28 2.42 -14.37
C PHE A 151 6.70 2.63 -15.77
N LYS A 152 6.30 1.55 -16.46
CA LYS A 152 5.68 1.65 -17.78
C LYS A 152 4.40 2.49 -17.76
N LEU A 153 3.53 2.27 -16.77
CA LEU A 153 2.30 3.03 -16.61
C LEU A 153 2.59 4.49 -16.27
N GLU A 154 3.53 4.74 -15.36
CA GLU A 154 3.94 6.09 -14.96
C GLU A 154 4.45 6.89 -16.15
N PHE A 155 5.39 6.35 -16.93
CA PHE A 155 5.87 7.02 -18.14
C PHE A 155 4.79 7.23 -19.19
N THR A 156 3.82 6.32 -19.29
CA THR A 156 2.69 6.46 -20.24
C THR A 156 1.77 7.62 -19.85
N LEU A 157 1.41 7.72 -18.57
CA LEU A 157 0.59 8.83 -18.09
C LEU A 157 1.35 10.15 -18.10
N LEU A 158 2.60 10.16 -17.64
CA LEU A 158 3.45 11.35 -17.66
C LEU A 158 3.64 11.88 -19.08
N LYS A 159 3.89 11.01 -20.08
CA LYS A 159 3.93 11.42 -21.49
C LYS A 159 2.63 12.09 -21.92
N THR A 160 1.49 11.54 -21.53
CA THR A 160 0.17 12.09 -21.87
C THR A 160 -0.03 13.47 -21.24
N TRP A 161 0.32 13.62 -19.96
CA TRP A 161 0.18 14.87 -19.20
C TRP A 161 1.16 15.96 -19.62
N LEU A 162 2.35 15.60 -20.11
CA LEU A 162 3.28 16.57 -20.69
C LEU A 162 2.89 16.99 -22.11
N SER A 163 2.09 16.18 -22.80
CA SER A 163 1.66 16.46 -24.18
C SER A 163 0.33 17.20 -24.27
N GLN A 164 -0.44 17.25 -23.17
CA GLN A 164 -1.77 17.87 -23.12
C GLN A 164 -1.91 18.71 -21.84
N PRO A 165 -2.53 19.90 -21.89
CA PRO A 165 -2.71 20.71 -20.70
C PRO A 165 -3.56 19.96 -19.66
N LEU A 166 -3.02 19.82 -18.46
CA LEU A 166 -3.76 19.28 -17.32
C LEU A 166 -4.80 20.30 -16.86
N ASP A 167 -6.07 19.89 -16.84
CA ASP A 167 -7.14 20.68 -16.24
C ASP A 167 -7.04 20.60 -14.71
N GLY A 168 -6.37 21.60 -14.12
CA GLY A 168 -6.14 21.70 -12.68
C GLY A 168 -7.42 21.71 -11.83
N THR A 169 -8.57 22.06 -12.41
CA THR A 169 -9.86 22.07 -11.68
C THR A 169 -10.39 20.66 -11.37
N LYS A 170 -9.93 19.64 -12.10
CA LYS A 170 -10.35 18.25 -11.95
C LYS A 170 -9.38 17.43 -11.09
N LEU A 171 -8.27 18.01 -10.68
CA LEU A 171 -7.27 17.34 -9.86
C LEU A 171 -7.68 17.37 -8.39
N ASN A 172 -7.50 16.23 -7.74
CA ASN A 172 -7.77 16.04 -6.32
C ASN A 172 -6.84 14.94 -5.78
N PHE A 173 -6.96 14.62 -4.50
CA PHE A 173 -6.07 13.67 -3.83
C PHE A 173 -6.10 12.24 -4.41
N VAL A 174 -7.13 11.84 -5.19
CA VAL A 174 -7.13 10.56 -5.95
C VAL A 174 -5.95 10.51 -6.94
N TRP A 175 -5.44 11.65 -7.38
CA TRP A 175 -4.25 11.73 -8.24
C TRP A 175 -2.95 11.23 -7.58
N LEU A 176 -2.97 10.92 -6.27
CA LEU A 176 -1.86 10.29 -5.55
C LEU A 176 -1.89 8.74 -5.62
N LEU A 177 -2.83 8.13 -6.34
CA LEU A 177 -2.94 6.66 -6.42
C LEU A 177 -1.71 5.98 -7.06
N ASP A 178 -1.02 6.65 -7.96
CA ASP A 178 0.27 6.18 -8.49
C ASP A 178 1.35 6.19 -7.41
N VAL A 179 1.48 7.29 -6.66
CA VAL A 179 2.41 7.41 -5.52
C VAL A 179 2.14 6.33 -4.48
N PHE A 180 0.86 6.07 -4.22
CA PHE A 180 0.42 4.97 -3.37
C PHE A 180 0.84 3.59 -3.91
N ALA A 181 0.70 3.36 -5.22
CA ALA A 181 1.18 2.13 -5.85
C ALA A 181 2.72 2.01 -5.79
N PHE A 182 3.47 3.10 -5.96
CA PHE A 182 4.91 3.14 -5.69
C PHE A 182 5.22 2.72 -4.25
N GLY A 183 4.46 3.21 -3.28
CA GLY A 183 4.58 2.83 -1.87
C GLY A 183 4.42 1.33 -1.65
N LEU A 184 3.39 0.73 -2.24
CA LEU A 184 3.13 -0.71 -2.06
C LEU A 184 4.16 -1.59 -2.77
N VAL A 185 4.44 -1.31 -4.04
CA VAL A 185 5.46 -2.06 -4.80
C VAL A 185 6.79 -2.00 -4.06
N ASN A 186 7.12 -0.84 -3.50
CA ASN A 186 8.33 -0.68 -2.72
C ASN A 186 8.28 -1.40 -1.35
N LEU A 187 7.13 -1.46 -0.67
CA LEU A 187 6.95 -2.27 0.53
C LEU A 187 7.28 -3.75 0.24
N THR A 188 6.81 -4.28 -0.90
CA THR A 188 7.12 -5.65 -1.34
C THR A 188 8.61 -5.83 -1.60
N GLY A 189 9.21 -4.96 -2.42
CA GLY A 189 10.62 -5.06 -2.80
C GLY A 189 11.57 -4.92 -1.59
N THR A 190 11.31 -3.96 -0.70
CA THR A 190 12.11 -3.78 0.51
C THR A 190 11.88 -4.91 1.52
N GLY A 191 10.70 -5.52 1.52
CA GLY A 191 10.43 -6.77 2.24
C GLY A 191 11.36 -7.89 1.78
N LEU A 192 11.42 -8.15 0.47
CA LEU A 192 12.34 -9.13 -0.12
C LEU A 192 13.81 -8.80 0.18
N ALA A 193 14.20 -7.53 0.06
CA ALA A 193 15.56 -7.07 0.32
C ALA A 193 16.02 -7.34 1.75
N SER A 194 15.14 -7.12 2.73
CA SER A 194 15.45 -7.29 4.16
C SER A 194 15.33 -8.74 4.65
N MET A 195 14.52 -9.57 3.98
CA MET A 195 14.24 -10.94 4.41
C MET A 195 15.07 -12.02 3.71
N ALA A 196 15.59 -11.75 2.50
CA ALA A 196 16.27 -12.76 1.71
C ALA A 196 17.65 -13.12 2.29
N SER A 197 17.89 -14.42 2.49
CA SER A 197 19.21 -14.93 2.89
C SER A 197 20.23 -14.97 1.75
N ASN A 198 19.77 -14.88 0.49
CA ASN A 198 20.64 -14.82 -0.68
C ASN A 198 20.97 -13.37 -1.03
N ARG A 199 22.26 -13.03 -1.04
CA ARG A 199 22.74 -11.67 -1.31
C ARG A 199 22.29 -11.13 -2.66
N GLY A 200 22.32 -11.95 -3.71
CA GLY A 200 21.93 -11.52 -5.06
C GLY A 200 20.47 -11.10 -5.12
N ILE A 201 19.58 -11.90 -4.52
CA ILE A 201 18.15 -11.58 -4.44
C ILE A 201 17.94 -10.31 -3.60
N ALA A 202 18.57 -10.24 -2.43
CA ALA A 202 18.45 -9.12 -1.53
C ALA A 202 18.91 -7.80 -2.20
N SER A 203 20.08 -7.81 -2.83
CA SER A 203 20.66 -6.64 -3.50
C SER A 203 19.89 -6.19 -4.73
N LEU A 204 19.37 -7.13 -5.55
CA LEU A 204 18.55 -6.75 -6.71
C LEU A 204 17.22 -6.14 -6.28
N ALA A 205 16.56 -6.73 -5.28
CA ALA A 205 15.35 -6.18 -4.68
C ALA A 205 15.62 -4.79 -4.09
N ALA A 206 16.70 -4.62 -3.31
CA ALA A 206 17.08 -3.34 -2.72
C ALA A 206 17.33 -2.25 -3.77
N PHE A 207 18.06 -2.56 -4.84
CA PHE A 207 18.35 -1.62 -5.92
C PHE A 207 17.07 -1.16 -6.63
N ALA A 208 16.23 -2.10 -7.07
CA ALA A 208 14.97 -1.78 -7.73
C ALA A 208 14.03 -0.99 -6.81
N SER A 209 13.97 -1.36 -5.53
CA SER A 209 13.24 -0.62 -4.50
C SER A 209 13.75 0.80 -4.30
N LEU A 210 15.06 1.02 -4.21
CA LEU A 210 15.63 2.36 -4.07
C LEU A 210 15.27 3.27 -5.24
N LEU A 211 15.28 2.73 -6.47
CA LEU A 211 14.85 3.47 -7.65
C LEU A 211 13.35 3.83 -7.59
N ALA A 212 12.49 2.86 -7.26
CA ALA A 212 11.05 3.11 -7.08
C ALA A 212 10.77 4.10 -5.95
N LEU A 213 11.48 3.98 -4.82
CA LEU A 213 11.33 4.87 -3.66
C LEU A 213 11.74 6.30 -3.97
N SER A 214 12.83 6.48 -4.72
CA SER A 214 13.32 7.80 -5.12
C SER A 214 12.32 8.51 -6.03
N VAL A 215 11.83 7.80 -7.05
CA VAL A 215 10.82 8.35 -7.98
C VAL A 215 9.50 8.59 -7.27
N GLY A 216 9.01 7.62 -6.48
CA GLY A 216 7.77 7.77 -5.71
C GLY A 216 7.82 8.93 -4.71
N SER A 217 8.95 9.12 -4.02
CA SER A 217 9.13 10.25 -3.08
C SER A 217 9.15 11.59 -3.80
N PHE A 218 9.80 11.66 -4.96
CA PHE A 218 9.79 12.85 -5.80
C PHE A 218 8.37 13.19 -6.29
N LEU A 219 7.62 12.18 -6.77
CA LEU A 219 6.22 12.35 -7.17
C LEU A 219 5.35 12.78 -6.01
N LEU A 220 5.52 12.19 -4.81
CA LEU A 220 4.79 12.59 -3.62
C LEU A 220 4.98 14.08 -3.32
N VAL A 221 6.23 14.55 -3.27
CA VAL A 221 6.53 15.95 -2.93
C VAL A 221 5.91 16.90 -3.94
N ILE A 222 6.09 16.64 -5.24
CA ILE A 222 5.57 17.53 -6.30
C ILE A 222 4.03 17.53 -6.31
N LYS A 223 3.41 16.34 -6.33
CA LYS A 223 1.95 16.25 -6.42
C LYS A 223 1.27 16.79 -5.18
N LEU A 224 1.80 16.48 -3.99
CA LEU A 224 1.23 16.98 -2.75
C LEU A 224 1.34 18.50 -2.65
N ALA A 225 2.50 19.08 -2.98
CA ALA A 225 2.67 20.53 -3.01
C ALA A 225 1.68 21.20 -3.98
N TYR A 226 1.51 20.61 -5.17
CA TYR A 226 0.59 21.13 -6.17
C TYR A 226 -0.89 21.00 -5.76
N LEU A 227 -1.28 19.87 -5.17
CA LEU A 227 -2.65 19.65 -4.67
C LEU A 227 -2.99 20.58 -3.50
N ILE A 228 -2.05 20.80 -2.57
CA ILE A 228 -2.22 21.77 -1.48
C ILE A 228 -2.38 23.18 -2.05
N TYR A 229 -1.55 23.57 -3.02
CA TYR A 229 -1.66 24.87 -3.68
C TYR A 229 -3.03 25.05 -4.35
N LEU A 230 -3.51 24.05 -5.09
CA LEU A 230 -4.84 24.09 -5.71
C LEU A 230 -5.95 24.21 -4.65
N GLN A 231 -5.83 23.48 -3.54
CA GLN A 231 -6.82 23.50 -2.47
C GLN A 231 -6.86 24.86 -1.75
N LEU A 232 -5.71 25.51 -1.54
CA LEU A 232 -5.64 26.86 -0.96
C LEU A 232 -6.22 27.93 -1.88
N LYS A 233 -6.16 27.72 -3.20
CA LYS A 233 -6.75 28.63 -4.19
C LYS A 233 -8.25 28.41 -4.39
N SER A 234 -8.76 27.21 -4.04
CA SER A 234 -10.17 26.89 -4.17
C SER A 234 -11.00 27.59 -3.09
N SER A 235 -12.16 28.12 -3.46
CA SER A 235 -13.10 28.73 -2.51
C SER A 235 -13.94 27.70 -1.75
N LYS A 236 -13.95 26.44 -2.20
CA LYS A 236 -14.71 25.33 -1.60
C LYS A 236 -13.91 24.03 -1.64
N LEU A 237 -14.24 23.13 -0.72
CA LEU A 237 -13.81 21.74 -0.81
C LEU A 237 -14.45 21.06 -2.05
N PRO A 238 -13.82 20.02 -2.61
CA PRO A 238 -14.39 19.25 -3.72
C PRO A 238 -15.69 18.56 -3.31
N ASP A 239 -16.32 17.82 -4.23
CA ASP A 239 -17.51 17.04 -3.93
C ASP A 239 -17.29 16.13 -2.69
N ASN A 240 -18.33 15.95 -1.88
CA ASN A 240 -18.30 15.13 -0.68
C ASN A 240 -17.86 13.69 -0.99
N ALA A 241 -18.18 13.17 -2.18
CA ALA A 241 -17.73 11.87 -2.65
C ALA A 241 -16.20 11.78 -2.88
N ILE A 242 -15.46 12.88 -2.79
CA ILE A 242 -13.99 12.94 -2.97
C ILE A 242 -13.27 13.17 -1.65
N HIS A 243 -13.96 13.70 -0.63
CA HIS A 243 -13.37 14.02 0.68
C HIS A 243 -12.52 12.90 1.29
N PRO A 244 -12.94 11.62 1.27
CA PRO A 244 -12.11 10.55 1.82
C PRO A 244 -10.71 10.45 1.20
N ALA A 245 -10.52 10.86 -0.06
CA ALA A 245 -9.24 10.77 -0.74
C ALA A 245 -8.11 11.58 -0.06
N TYR A 246 -8.44 12.57 0.78
CA TYR A 246 -7.45 13.31 1.57
C TYR A 246 -6.63 12.40 2.49
N PHE A 247 -7.20 11.28 2.92
CA PHE A 247 -6.48 10.30 3.73
C PHE A 247 -5.41 9.54 2.96
N LEU A 248 -5.36 9.57 1.62
CA LEU A 248 -4.35 8.84 0.85
C LEU A 248 -2.90 9.18 1.22
N VAL A 249 -2.65 10.38 1.76
CA VAL A 249 -1.32 10.78 2.22
C VAL A 249 -0.85 9.90 3.39
N VAL A 250 -1.75 9.51 4.29
CA VAL A 250 -1.47 8.72 5.51
C VAL A 250 -0.85 7.35 5.18
N PRO A 251 -1.45 6.48 4.37
CA PRO A 251 -0.84 5.21 4.05
C PRO A 251 0.40 5.37 3.16
N ILE A 252 0.48 6.39 2.28
CA ILE A 252 1.69 6.65 1.48
C ILE A 252 2.89 6.93 2.39
N THR A 253 2.75 7.84 3.35
CA THR A 253 3.85 8.22 4.25
C THR A 253 4.28 7.06 5.13
N CYS A 254 3.34 6.24 5.60
CA CYS A 254 3.63 4.99 6.31
C CYS A 254 4.41 4.00 5.43
N LEU A 255 3.95 3.74 4.20
CA LEU A 255 4.58 2.81 3.26
C LEU A 255 6.00 3.22 2.91
N PHE A 256 6.26 4.51 2.68
CA PHE A 256 7.61 5.00 2.45
C PHE A 256 8.47 4.91 3.70
N GLY A 257 7.96 5.30 4.86
CA GLY A 257 8.68 5.21 6.13
C GLY A 257 9.17 3.79 6.43
N ILE A 258 8.28 2.80 6.35
CA ILE A 258 8.65 1.40 6.57
C ILE A 258 9.57 0.86 5.47
N SER A 259 9.44 1.33 4.23
CA SER A 259 10.33 0.94 3.15
C SER A 259 11.75 1.46 3.36
N TYR A 260 11.92 2.72 3.78
CA TYR A 260 13.22 3.27 4.17
C TYR A 260 13.83 2.48 5.33
N TYR A 261 13.03 2.17 6.36
CA TYR A 261 13.46 1.33 7.46
C TYR A 261 13.95 -0.06 7.00
N ARG A 262 13.22 -0.72 6.10
CA ARG A 262 13.62 -2.03 5.56
C ARG A 262 14.90 -1.96 4.72
N ILE A 263 15.13 -0.87 3.99
CA ILE A 263 16.42 -0.63 3.33
C ILE A 263 17.55 -0.49 4.36
N MET A 264 17.31 0.21 5.48
CA MET A 264 18.29 0.29 6.56
C MET A 264 18.63 -1.11 7.12
N LEU A 265 17.63 -1.98 7.32
CA LEU A 265 17.87 -3.37 7.74
C LEU A 265 18.68 -4.18 6.72
N TYR A 266 18.42 -3.99 5.43
CA TYR A 266 19.23 -4.57 4.36
C TYR A 266 20.70 -4.12 4.46
N LEU A 267 20.92 -2.81 4.64
CA LEU A 267 22.25 -2.23 4.79
C LEU A 267 22.98 -2.76 6.03
N GLN A 268 22.28 -2.87 7.15
CA GLN A 268 22.82 -3.48 8.36
C GLN A 268 23.23 -4.93 8.14
N THR A 269 22.40 -5.71 7.45
CA THR A 269 22.63 -7.14 7.23
C THR A 269 23.80 -7.42 6.28
N TRP A 270 23.88 -6.69 5.16
CA TRP A 270 24.84 -7.00 4.09
C TRP A 270 26.08 -6.11 4.08
N PHE A 271 26.04 -4.96 4.75
CA PHE A 271 27.15 -4.00 4.81
C PHE A 271 27.58 -3.68 6.25
N SER A 272 26.94 -4.28 7.27
CA SER A 272 27.27 -4.05 8.69
C SER A 272 27.24 -2.58 9.11
N LEU A 273 26.41 -1.77 8.45
CA LEU A 273 26.22 -0.37 8.83
C LEU A 273 25.42 -0.27 10.14
N ASP A 274 25.85 0.61 11.04
CA ASP A 274 25.01 0.99 12.18
C ASP A 274 23.91 1.92 11.70
N VAL A 275 22.69 1.40 11.67
CA VAL A 275 21.51 2.10 11.16
C VAL A 275 20.53 2.47 12.25
N LYS A 276 20.86 2.34 13.54
CA LYS A 276 19.91 2.56 14.64
C LYS A 276 19.31 3.96 14.61
N VAL A 277 20.16 4.99 14.49
CA VAL A 277 19.73 6.40 14.47
C VAL A 277 18.92 6.70 13.21
N SER A 278 19.39 6.29 12.04
CA SER A 278 18.69 6.51 10.77
C SER A 278 17.34 5.81 10.72
N SER A 279 17.28 4.56 11.19
CA SER A 279 16.05 3.77 11.29
C SER A 279 15.02 4.44 12.20
N PHE A 280 15.44 4.90 13.37
CA PHE A 280 14.59 5.65 14.29
C PHE A 280 14.06 6.91 13.63
N PHE A 281 14.94 7.69 12.99
CA PHE A 281 14.55 8.93 12.31
C PHE A 281 13.48 8.69 11.23
N PHE A 282 13.68 7.71 10.33
CA PHE A 282 12.71 7.45 9.26
C PHE A 282 11.33 7.01 9.78
N ILE A 283 11.30 6.13 10.79
CA ILE A 283 10.04 5.67 11.39
C ILE A 283 9.36 6.83 12.12
N THR A 284 10.06 7.54 12.99
CA THR A 284 9.49 8.63 13.79
C THR A 284 9.01 9.77 12.92
N PHE A 285 9.79 10.17 11.91
CA PHE A 285 9.41 11.24 10.99
C PHE A 285 8.17 10.88 10.17
N SER A 286 8.14 9.65 9.62
CA SER A 286 6.96 9.12 8.93
C SER A 286 5.73 9.13 9.85
N TYR A 287 5.88 8.63 11.08
CA TYR A 287 4.79 8.59 12.05
C TYR A 287 4.25 9.99 12.41
N VAL A 288 5.14 10.96 12.67
CA VAL A 288 4.74 12.33 13.00
C VAL A 288 3.98 12.99 11.85
N ILE A 289 4.46 12.81 10.61
CA ILE A 289 3.74 13.31 9.42
C ILE A 289 2.38 12.65 9.30
N THR A 290 2.32 11.31 9.43
CA THR A 290 1.08 10.53 9.32
C THR A 290 0.04 11.01 10.34
N ILE A 291 0.41 11.14 11.61
CA ILE A 291 -0.52 11.59 12.66
C ILE A 291 -0.92 13.05 12.46
N GLY A 292 0.03 13.92 12.15
CA GLY A 292 -0.26 15.33 11.89
C GLY A 292 -1.24 15.50 10.72
N TRP A 293 -1.03 14.77 9.63
CA TRP A 293 -1.91 14.79 8.46
C TRP A 293 -3.28 14.18 8.74
N ALA A 294 -3.34 13.09 9.51
CA ALA A 294 -4.60 12.47 9.91
C ALA A 294 -5.44 13.44 10.75
N ILE A 295 -4.85 14.09 11.76
CA ILE A 295 -5.53 15.10 12.59
C ILE A 295 -6.02 16.27 11.72
N PHE A 296 -5.15 16.80 10.85
CA PHE A 296 -5.50 17.86 9.92
C PHE A 296 -6.70 17.47 9.05
N THR A 297 -6.69 16.25 8.50
CA THR A 297 -7.76 15.77 7.61
C THR A 297 -9.07 15.56 8.37
N VAL A 298 -9.04 14.98 9.58
CA VAL A 298 -10.23 14.83 10.43
C VAL A 298 -10.83 16.20 10.78
N TYR A 299 -9.98 17.19 11.10
CA TYR A 299 -10.42 18.55 11.37
C TYR A 299 -11.04 19.20 10.13
N LEU A 300 -10.36 19.11 8.99
CA LEU A 300 -10.83 19.69 7.72
C LEU A 300 -12.17 19.08 7.27
N LEU A 301 -12.38 17.79 7.52
CA LEU A 301 -13.55 17.04 7.08
C LEU A 301 -14.58 16.84 8.19
N SER A 302 -14.57 17.64 9.27
CA SER A 302 -15.49 17.45 10.41
C SER A 302 -16.96 17.47 10.00
N ASP A 303 -17.33 18.34 9.06
CA ASP A 303 -18.71 18.47 8.58
C ASP A 303 -19.13 17.30 7.70
N TYR A 304 -18.18 16.72 6.94
CA TYR A 304 -18.41 15.50 6.18
C TYR A 304 -18.79 14.35 7.11
N TYR A 305 -18.06 14.17 8.22
CA TYR A 305 -18.37 13.12 9.19
C TYR A 305 -19.69 13.32 9.92
N LYS A 306 -20.02 14.56 10.30
CA LYS A 306 -21.26 14.88 11.03
C LYS A 306 -22.50 14.75 10.15
N ASN A 307 -22.44 15.24 8.92
CA ASN A 307 -23.64 15.47 8.12
C ASN A 307 -23.79 14.51 6.93
N TYR A 308 -22.70 13.93 6.43
CA TYR A 308 -22.71 13.20 5.16
C TYR A 308 -22.33 11.72 5.29
N PHE A 309 -21.30 11.39 6.07
CA PHE A 309 -20.73 10.03 6.10
C PHE A 309 -21.77 8.93 6.38
N TYR A 310 -22.62 9.11 7.39
CA TYR A 310 -23.63 8.12 7.77
C TYR A 310 -24.73 7.88 6.73
N ASN A 311 -25.02 8.88 5.91
CA ASN A 311 -26.08 8.83 4.89
C ASN A 311 -25.52 8.67 3.47
N SER A 312 -24.20 8.57 3.33
CA SER A 312 -23.53 8.55 2.03
C SER A 312 -23.68 7.20 1.35
N GLU A 313 -23.98 7.22 0.05
CA GLU A 313 -23.78 6.05 -0.80
C GLU A 313 -22.28 5.74 -0.92
N PHE A 314 -21.95 4.47 -1.11
CA PHE A 314 -20.58 4.04 -1.26
C PHE A 314 -19.89 4.77 -2.41
N SER A 315 -18.72 5.37 -2.15
CA SER A 315 -17.87 5.96 -3.16
C SER A 315 -16.48 5.30 -3.14
N PRO A 316 -15.84 5.04 -4.32
CA PRO A 316 -14.53 4.40 -4.37
C PRO A 316 -13.42 5.13 -3.59
N THR A 317 -13.59 6.41 -3.30
CA THR A 317 -12.61 7.18 -2.51
C THR A 317 -12.66 6.83 -1.03
N GLN A 318 -13.79 6.33 -0.50
CA GLN A 318 -13.94 5.96 0.91
C GLN A 318 -12.92 4.93 1.37
N TRP A 319 -12.44 4.10 0.45
CA TRP A 319 -11.34 3.18 0.68
C TRP A 319 -10.09 3.86 1.26
N ALA A 320 -9.82 5.12 0.92
CA ALA A 320 -8.64 5.84 1.42
C ALA A 320 -8.62 6.03 2.94
N MET A 321 -9.77 5.90 3.63
CA MET A 321 -9.86 5.96 5.09
C MET A 321 -9.55 4.62 5.78
N VAL A 322 -9.43 3.52 5.00
CA VAL A 322 -9.14 2.16 5.48
C VAL A 322 -7.63 1.90 5.38
#